data_AF-A0A7L9S7J3-F1
#
_entry.id   AF-A0A7L9S7J3-F1
#
_cell.length_a   1.000
_cell.length_b   1.000
_cell.length_c   1.000
_cell.angle_alpha   90.00
_cell.angle_beta   90.00
_cell.angle_gamma   90.00
#
_symmetry.space_group_name_H-M   'P 1'
#
loop_
_entity.id
_entity.type
_entity.pdbx_description
1 polymer ?
#
loop_
_entity_poly.entity_id
_entity_poly.type
_entity_poly.pdbx_seq_one_letter_code
_entity_poly.pdbx_strand_id
1 'polypeptide(L)'
;MKYWIILLTFFSSYSLASTTKFECKYHDYNLVLKAGGNDHIVHELSINGKFVIDELIEGIWFIEEINCRKEGYEIIASHIQFNDPTQKSFMLTYHPDKGYKIEAGI
;
A
#
# COMPACT_ATOMS: atom_id res chain seq x y z
N MET A 1 -1.99 -7.03 57.22
CA MET A 1 -2.48 -7.59 55.95
C MET A 1 -1.92 -6.72 54.83
N LYS A 2 -1.04 -7.30 54.01
CA LYS A 2 -0.18 -6.60 53.06
C LYS A 2 -0.87 -6.64 51.70
N TYR A 3 -1.53 -5.55 51.31
CA TYR A 3 -2.24 -5.46 50.02
C TYR A 3 -1.21 -5.46 48.88
N TRP A 4 -1.18 -6.57 48.13
CA TRP A 4 -0.44 -6.69 46.88
C TRP A 4 -1.20 -5.92 45.80
N ILE A 5 -0.70 -4.73 45.46
CA ILE A 5 -1.17 -3.97 44.30
C ILE A 5 -0.63 -4.69 43.06
N ILE A 6 -1.46 -5.52 42.43
CA ILE A 6 -1.17 -6.11 41.12
C ILE A 6 -1.38 -5.00 40.09
N LEU A 7 -0.27 -4.40 39.65
CA LEU A 7 -0.22 -3.40 38.58
C LEU A 7 -0.51 -4.13 37.26
N LEU A 8 -1.77 -4.10 36.81
CA LEU A 8 -2.16 -4.50 35.46
C LEU A 8 -1.66 -3.45 34.47
N THR A 9 -0.43 -3.62 33.97
CA THR A 9 0.07 -2.85 32.84
C THR A 9 -0.66 -3.30 31.58
N PHE A 10 -1.65 -2.51 31.16
CA PHE A 10 -2.21 -2.54 29.81
C PHE A 10 -1.08 -2.26 28.80
N PHE A 11 -0.44 -3.31 28.29
CA PHE A 11 0.29 -3.21 27.02
C PHE A 11 -0.76 -3.04 25.93
N SER A 12 -1.05 -1.79 25.56
CA SER A 12 -1.80 -1.49 24.35
C SER A 12 -0.88 -1.75 23.17
N SER A 13 -1.12 -2.88 22.49
CA SER A 13 -0.51 -3.16 21.19
C SER A 13 -1.11 -2.20 20.17
N TYR A 14 -0.52 -1.02 19.99
CA TYR A 14 -0.83 -0.17 18.85
C TYR A 14 -0.32 -0.90 17.60
N SER A 15 -1.21 -1.61 16.90
CA SER A 15 -0.95 -2.08 15.54
C SER A 15 -0.54 -0.87 14.71
N LEU A 16 0.72 -0.85 14.30
CA LEU A 16 1.38 0.34 13.76
C LEU A 16 1.15 0.32 12.25
N ALA A 17 0.04 0.89 11.79
CA ALA A 17 -0.21 1.06 10.37
C ALA A 17 0.99 1.80 9.74
N SER A 18 1.68 1.15 8.79
CA SER A 18 2.85 1.72 8.14
C SER A 18 2.42 2.53 6.94
N THR A 19 2.88 3.77 6.84
CA THR A 19 2.63 4.62 5.67
C THR A 19 3.96 4.95 5.01
N THR A 20 4.09 4.60 3.73
CA THR A 20 5.29 4.86 2.92
C THR A 20 4.92 5.75 1.74
N LYS A 21 5.76 6.76 1.46
CA LYS A 21 5.58 7.69 0.35
C LYS A 21 6.64 7.46 -0.72
N PHE A 22 6.21 7.42 -1.97
CA PHE A 22 7.05 7.19 -3.15
C PHE A 22 7.03 8.44 -4.04
N GLU A 23 8.09 9.22 -3.96
CA GLU A 23 8.33 10.37 -4.85
C GLU A 23 8.87 9.87 -6.20
N CYS A 24 8.54 10.57 -7.29
CA CYS A 24 9.09 10.27 -8.61
C CYS A 24 9.64 11.52 -9.27
N LYS A 25 10.89 11.45 -9.74
CA LYS A 25 11.58 12.57 -10.40
C LYS A 25 11.00 12.96 -11.77
N TYR A 26 10.11 12.13 -12.32
CA TYR A 26 9.52 12.34 -13.64
C TYR A 26 8.10 12.90 -13.57
N HIS A 27 7.47 12.88 -12.40
CA HIS A 27 6.05 13.19 -12.24
C HIS A 27 5.82 14.14 -11.07
N ASP A 28 4.86 15.05 -11.21
CA ASP A 28 4.51 16.02 -10.17
C ASP A 28 3.53 15.46 -9.11
N TYR A 29 3.39 14.14 -9.04
CA TYR A 29 2.58 13.43 -8.06
C TYR A 29 3.38 12.33 -7.40
N ASN A 30 2.98 11.98 -6.19
CA ASN A 30 3.56 10.88 -5.41
C ASN A 30 2.54 9.78 -5.17
N LEU A 31 3.03 8.60 -4.84
CA LEU A 31 2.19 7.52 -4.31
C LEU A 31 2.36 7.41 -2.80
N VAL A 32 1.26 7.10 -2.12
CA VAL A 32 1.22 6.85 -0.68
C VAL A 32 0.65 5.45 -0.50
N LEU A 33 1.48 4.55 0.00
CA LEU A 33 1.10 3.20 0.40
C LEU A 33 0.81 3.18 1.89
N LYS A 34 -0.38 2.78 2.27
CA LYS A 34 -0.73 2.46 3.66
C LYS A 34 -0.89 0.95 3.77
N ALA A 35 -0.14 0.36 4.70
CA ALA A 35 -0.25 -1.04 5.07
C ALA A 35 -0.95 -1.16 6.43
N GLY A 36 -2.14 -1.75 6.45
CA GLY A 36 -3.00 -1.85 7.63
C GLY A 36 -3.66 -3.23 7.78
N GLY A 37 -4.37 -3.42 8.89
CA GLY A 37 -5.01 -4.70 9.25
C GLY A 37 -4.13 -5.60 10.14
N ASN A 38 -4.67 -6.74 10.59
CA ASN A 38 -3.85 -7.77 11.22
C ASN A 38 -2.81 -8.25 10.19
N ASP A 39 -1.54 -8.31 10.61
CA ASP A 39 -0.39 -8.73 9.79
C ASP A 39 -0.12 -7.90 8.52
N HIS A 40 -0.61 -6.66 8.43
CA HIS A 40 -0.36 -5.73 7.30
C HIS A 40 -0.83 -6.24 5.92
N ILE A 41 -1.81 -7.15 5.90
CA ILE A 41 -2.27 -7.82 4.68
C ILE A 41 -2.96 -6.86 3.69
N VAL A 42 -3.48 -5.72 4.17
CA VAL A 42 -4.20 -4.76 3.32
C VAL A 42 -3.28 -3.62 2.90
N HIS A 43 -2.98 -3.56 1.60
CA HIS A 43 -2.25 -2.47 0.97
C HIS A 43 -3.22 -1.51 0.27
N GLU A 44 -3.29 -0.27 0.77
CA GLU A 44 -4.02 0.83 0.14
C GLU A 44 -3.01 1.75 -0.53
N LEU A 45 -3.03 1.80 -1.87
CA LEU A 45 -2.21 2.71 -2.64
C LEU A 45 -3.03 3.91 -3.08
N SER A 46 -2.49 5.11 -2.93
CA SER A 46 -3.17 6.34 -3.32
C SER A 46 -2.24 7.35 -3.98
N ILE A 47 -2.75 8.09 -4.96
CA ILE A 47 -2.08 9.22 -5.59
C ILE A 47 -2.24 10.45 -4.69
N ASN A 48 -1.12 11.06 -4.32
CA ASN A 48 -1.02 12.24 -3.46
C ASN A 48 -1.72 12.06 -2.10
N GLY A 49 -1.88 10.82 -1.63
CA GLY A 49 -2.63 10.51 -0.40
C GLY A 49 -4.14 10.75 -0.49
N LYS A 50 -4.69 10.96 -1.70
CA LYS A 50 -6.09 11.36 -1.92
C LYS A 50 -6.86 10.38 -2.80
N PHE A 51 -6.33 10.06 -3.98
CA PHE A 51 -7.04 9.21 -4.94
C PHE A 51 -6.59 7.77 -4.75
N VAL A 52 -7.45 6.94 -4.18
CA VAL A 52 -7.19 5.52 -3.98
C VAL A 52 -7.25 4.78 -5.31
N ILE A 53 -6.36 3.81 -5.49
CA ILE A 53 -6.33 2.90 -6.64
C ILE A 53 -7.13 1.65 -6.28
N ASP A 54 -8.42 1.67 -6.58
CA ASP A 54 -9.37 0.66 -6.10
C ASP A 54 -9.11 -0.72 -6.72
N GLU A 55 -8.59 -0.79 -7.95
CA GLU A 55 -8.33 -2.05 -8.64
C GLU A 55 -7.31 -2.93 -7.91
N LEU A 56 -6.34 -2.31 -7.21
CA LEU A 56 -5.36 -3.04 -6.41
C LEU A 56 -5.97 -3.58 -5.12
N ILE A 57 -6.94 -2.86 -4.54
CA ILE A 57 -7.63 -3.26 -3.31
C ILE A 57 -8.65 -4.36 -3.59
N GLU A 58 -9.50 -4.18 -4.61
CA GLU A 58 -10.50 -5.16 -5.03
C GLU A 58 -9.85 -6.47 -5.49
N GLY A 59 -8.69 -6.37 -6.14
CA GLY A 59 -7.87 -7.51 -6.52
C GLY A 59 -7.09 -8.15 -5.36
N ILE A 60 -7.12 -7.57 -4.16
CA ILE A 60 -6.37 -8.08 -2.98
C ILE A 60 -4.88 -8.23 -3.32
N TRP A 61 -4.34 -7.22 -4.02
CA TRP A 61 -2.94 -7.19 -4.44
C TRP A 61 -2.05 -6.69 -3.30
N PHE A 62 -1.03 -7.45 -2.98
CA PHE A 62 0.01 -7.07 -2.06
C PHE A 62 1.15 -6.42 -2.81
N ILE A 63 1.31 -5.12 -2.62
CA ILE A 63 2.36 -4.33 -3.26
C ILE A 63 3.72 -4.67 -2.64
N GLU A 64 4.60 -5.24 -3.45
CA GLU A 64 5.97 -5.60 -3.07
C GLU A 64 6.95 -4.46 -3.39
N GLU A 65 6.80 -3.85 -4.57
CA GLU A 65 7.74 -2.83 -5.05
C GLU A 65 7.03 -1.77 -5.87
N ILE A 66 7.53 -0.53 -5.79
CA ILE A 66 7.06 0.59 -6.60
C ILE A 66 8.26 1.26 -7.25
N ASN A 67 8.24 1.31 -8.58
CA ASN A 67 9.29 1.81 -9.43
C ASN A 67 8.85 3.07 -10.19
N CYS A 68 9.62 4.15 -10.04
CA CYS A 68 9.41 5.40 -10.77
C CYS A 68 9.93 5.28 -12.21
N ARG A 69 9.02 5.32 -13.19
CA ARG A 69 9.29 5.31 -14.64
C ARG A 69 8.94 6.65 -15.27
N LYS A 70 9.39 6.91 -16.51
CA LYS A 70 9.05 8.17 -17.21
C LYS A 70 7.58 8.23 -17.59
N GLU A 71 6.99 7.08 -17.86
CA GLU A 71 5.62 6.90 -18.32
C GLU A 71 4.63 6.91 -17.15
N GLY A 72 5.06 6.49 -15.96
CA GLY A 72 4.22 6.35 -14.78
C GLY A 72 4.95 5.70 -13.61
N TYR A 73 4.19 5.10 -12.72
CA TYR A 73 4.70 4.20 -11.68
C TYR A 73 4.46 2.76 -12.08
N GLU A 74 5.52 1.96 -12.06
CA GLU A 74 5.41 0.51 -12.15
C GLU A 74 5.24 -0.06 -10.75
N ILE A 75 4.21 -0.87 -10.54
CA ILE A 75 3.84 -1.45 -9.26
C ILE A 75 3.94 -2.96 -9.41
N ILE A 76 4.83 -3.58 -8.65
CA ILE A 76 4.97 -5.03 -8.58
C ILE A 76 4.16 -5.50 -7.38
N ALA A 77 3.21 -6.40 -7.62
CA ALA A 77 2.34 -6.93 -6.57
C ALA A 77 2.09 -8.42 -6.74
N SER A 78 1.79 -9.10 -5.62
CA SER A 78 1.45 -10.53 -5.57
C SER A 78 0.11 -10.76 -4.87
N HIS A 79 -0.53 -11.90 -5.11
CA HIS A 79 -1.72 -12.29 -4.36
C HIS A 79 -1.33 -12.97 -3.05
N ILE A 80 -1.56 -12.33 -1.90
CA ILE A 80 -1.31 -12.95 -0.58
C ILE A 80 -2.14 -14.22 -0.39
N GLN A 81 -3.37 -14.26 -0.90
CA GLN A 81 -4.36 -15.28 -0.53
C GLN A 81 -4.07 -16.69 -1.06
N PHE A 82 -3.05 -16.89 -1.89
CA PHE A 82 -2.82 -18.19 -2.54
C PHE A 82 -1.43 -18.78 -2.35
N ASN A 83 -0.52 -18.13 -1.60
CA ASN A 83 0.90 -18.53 -1.56
C ASN A 83 1.46 -18.70 -3.00
N ASP A 84 0.89 -17.93 -3.92
CA ASP A 84 1.13 -18.02 -5.35
C ASP A 84 2.21 -16.97 -5.69
N PRO A 85 3.38 -17.40 -6.17
CA PRO A 85 4.48 -16.50 -6.52
C PRO A 85 4.20 -15.70 -7.80
N THR A 86 2.98 -15.74 -8.34
CA THR A 86 2.59 -14.95 -9.52
C THR A 86 2.60 -13.45 -9.16
N GLN A 87 3.79 -12.88 -9.23
CA GLN A 87 4.02 -11.46 -9.28
C GLN A 87 3.40 -10.92 -10.57
N LYS A 88 2.73 -9.79 -10.44
CA LYS A 88 2.16 -9.05 -11.56
C LYS A 88 2.65 -7.61 -11.50
N SER A 89 3.03 -7.10 -12.66
CA SER A 89 3.37 -5.70 -12.84
C SER A 89 2.14 -4.92 -13.26
N PHE A 90 1.97 -3.72 -12.71
CA PHE A 90 0.95 -2.76 -13.10
C PHE A 90 1.59 -1.44 -13.44
N MET A 91 1.20 -0.83 -14.56
CA MET A 91 1.60 0.52 -14.91
C MET A 91 0.49 1.50 -14.51
N LEU A 92 0.79 2.35 -13.53
CA LEU A 92 -0.08 3.43 -13.09
C LEU A 92 0.35 4.75 -13.72
N THR A 93 -0.58 5.41 -14.38
CA THR A 93 -0.40 6.76 -14.93
C THR A 93 -1.47 7.69 -14.37
N TYR A 94 -1.14 8.97 -14.20
CA TYR A 94 -2.08 9.97 -13.68
C TYR A 94 -1.97 11.28 -14.45
N HIS A 95 -3.12 11.83 -14.81
CA HIS A 95 -3.26 13.16 -15.37
C HIS A 95 -4.33 13.94 -14.58
N PRO A 96 -4.05 15.20 -14.17
CA PRO A 96 -5.01 15.99 -13.39
C PRO A 96 -6.41 16.10 -14.01
N ASP A 97 -6.50 16.18 -15.34
CA ASP A 97 -7.77 16.38 -16.06
C ASP A 97 -8.46 15.06 -16.45
N LYS A 98 -7.73 13.95 -16.47
CA LYS A 98 -8.24 12.65 -16.97
C LYS A 98 -8.35 11.59 -15.87
N GLY A 99 -7.87 11.89 -14.67
CA GLY A 99 -7.76 10.91 -13.59
C GLY A 99 -6.57 9.98 -13.78
N TYR A 100 -6.61 8.83 -13.12
CA TYR A 100 -5.59 7.80 -13.23
C TYR A 100 -6.03 6.69 -14.20
N LYS A 101 -5.04 5.95 -14.69
CA LYS A 101 -5.23 4.72 -15.44
C LYS A 101 -4.22 3.71 -14.96
N ILE A 102 -4.68 2.51 -14.64
CA ILE A 102 -3.84 1.36 -14.31
C ILE A 102 -3.98 0.29 -15.38
N GLU A 103 -2.86 -0.22 -15.87
CA GLU A 103 -2.82 -1.30 -16.85
C GLU A 103 -1.96 -2.44 -16.32
N ALA A 104 -2.47 -3.66 -16.39
CA ALA A 104 -1.67 -4.85 -16.12
C ALA A 104 -0.57 -5.00 -17.19
N GLY A 105 0.68 -5.09 -16.76
CA GLY A 105 1.79 -5.55 -17.59
C GLY A 105 1.67 -7.03 -17.92
N ILE A 106 2.31 -7.45 -19.01
CA ILE A 106 2.43 -8.85 -19.45
C ILE A 106 3.43 -9.58 -18.57
#